data_AF-A0A3B1C9S7-F1
#
_entry.id   AF-A0A3B1C9S7-F1
#
_cell.length_a   1.000
_cell.length_b   1.000
_cell.length_c   1.000
_cell.angle_alpha   90.00
_cell.angle_beta   90.00
_cell.angle_gamma   90.00
#
_symmetry.space_group_name_H-M   'P 1'
#
loop_
_entity.id
_entity.type
_entity.pdbx_description
1 polymer ?
#
loop_
_entity_poly.entity_id
_entity_poly.type
_entity_poly.pdbx_seq_one_letter_code
_entity_poly.pdbx_strand_id
1 'polypeptide(L)'
;MKIFEAKAKDLPPVGVLILLTAIFPGAGHLAVKQNVKGWMFIGVSVILFIAFFIYIGDIIAPVSSALMAGREPEINDEFMENVKAIGYILGGGLLVWLAALVDVIIIGKRINRKGGQG
;
A
#
# COMPACT_ATOMS: atom_id res chain seq x y z
N MET A 1 -26.79 -13.43 11.54
CA MET A 1 -25.39 -12.94 11.60
C MET A 1 -25.37 -11.77 12.58
N LYS A 2 -24.90 -11.98 13.82
CA LYS A 2 -24.86 -10.90 14.83
C LYS A 2 -23.76 -9.93 14.43
N ILE A 3 -24.13 -8.71 14.06
CA ILE A 3 -23.20 -7.61 13.87
C ILE A 3 -22.64 -7.31 15.25
N PHE A 4 -21.42 -7.75 15.52
CA PHE A 4 -20.72 -7.40 16.76
C PHE A 4 -20.50 -5.89 16.74
N GLU A 5 -21.38 -5.17 17.44
CA GLU A 5 -21.17 -3.78 17.82
C GLU A 5 -19.94 -3.73 18.72
N ALA A 6 -18.76 -3.52 18.13
CA ALA A 6 -17.59 -3.11 18.89
C ALA A 6 -17.96 -1.81 19.60
N LYS A 7 -17.98 -1.82 20.95
CA LYS A 7 -18.14 -0.59 21.72
C LYS A 7 -17.03 0.37 21.30
N ALA A 8 -17.36 1.64 21.10
CA ALA A 8 -16.42 2.68 20.67
C ALA A 8 -15.15 2.78 21.56
N LYS A 9 -15.22 2.25 22.79
CA LYS A 9 -14.12 2.16 23.77
C LYS A 9 -13.01 1.16 23.39
N ASP A 10 -13.29 0.20 22.51
CA ASP A 10 -12.34 -0.86 22.13
C ASP A 10 -11.59 -0.55 20.81
N LEU A 11 -11.82 0.62 20.21
CA LEU A 11 -11.23 1.01 18.94
C LEU A 11 -9.98 1.88 19.17
N PRO A 12 -8.89 1.68 18.39
CA PRO A 12 -7.68 2.47 18.56
C PRO A 12 -7.92 3.97 18.31
N PRO A 13 -7.16 4.86 18.98
CA PRO A 13 -7.19 6.29 18.68
C PRO A 13 -6.86 6.57 17.22
N VAL A 14 -7.43 7.65 16.66
CA VAL A 14 -7.24 8.04 15.25
C VAL A 14 -5.76 8.14 14.87
N GLY A 15 -4.91 8.68 15.75
CA GLY A 15 -3.47 8.76 15.51
C GLY A 15 -2.80 7.40 15.31
N VAL A 16 -3.24 6.38 16.06
CA VAL A 16 -2.74 5.00 15.91
C VAL A 16 -3.19 4.40 14.59
N LEU A 17 -4.43 4.64 14.18
CA LEU A 17 -4.95 4.15 12.90
C LEU A 17 -4.19 4.76 11.70
N ILE A 18 -3.88 6.05 11.78
CA ILE A 18 -3.07 6.74 10.77
C ILE A 18 -1.66 6.13 10.71
N LEU A 19 -1.01 5.96 11.86
CA LEU A 19 0.34 5.39 11.93
C LEU A 19 0.39 3.96 11.35
N LEU A 20 -0.57 3.11 11.71
CA LEU A 20 -0.68 1.75 11.17
C LEU A 20 -0.84 1.75 9.65
N THR A 21 -1.68 2.63 9.12
CA THR A 21 -1.95 2.72 7.68
C THR A 21 -0.77 3.32 6.91
N ALA A 22 -0.04 4.25 7.53
CA ALA A 22 1.16 4.84 6.96
C ALA A 22 2.27 3.80 6.80
N ILE A 23 2.42 2.89 7.78
CA ILE A 23 3.38 1.79 7.71
C ILE A 23 2.92 0.73 6.71
N PHE A 24 1.62 0.36 6.75
CA PHE A 24 1.08 -0.70 5.92
C PHE A 24 -0.36 -0.39 5.47
N PRO A 25 -0.60 -0.13 4.17
CA PRO A 25 -1.94 0.14 3.66
C PRO A 25 -2.94 -0.96 4.04
N GLY A 26 -4.04 -0.56 4.67
CA GLY A 26 -5.10 -1.49 5.12
C GLY A 26 -4.98 -1.95 6.58
N ALA A 27 -3.84 -1.78 7.25
CA ALA A 27 -3.69 -2.17 8.66
C ALA A 27 -4.64 -1.37 9.59
N GLY A 28 -4.82 -0.07 9.35
CA GLY A 28 -5.77 0.74 10.10
C GLY A 28 -7.22 0.29 9.91
N HIS A 29 -7.60 -0.18 8.72
CA HIS A 29 -8.94 -0.74 8.46
C HIS A 29 -9.17 -2.05 9.20
N LEU A 30 -8.17 -2.93 9.27
CA LEU A 30 -8.24 -4.16 10.05
C LEU A 30 -8.38 -3.86 11.54
N ALA A 31 -7.66 -2.85 12.04
CA ALA A 31 -7.73 -2.44 13.44
C ALA A 31 -9.12 -1.90 13.86
N VAL A 32 -9.92 -1.43 12.91
CA VAL A 32 -11.34 -1.03 13.13
C VAL A 32 -12.34 -2.09 12.64
N LYS A 33 -11.90 -3.34 12.47
CA LYS A 33 -12.70 -4.50 12.04
C LYS A 33 -13.34 -4.36 10.64
N GLN A 34 -12.85 -3.44 9.80
CA GLN A 34 -13.25 -3.34 8.39
C GLN A 34 -12.43 -4.29 7.52
N ASN A 35 -12.64 -5.59 7.75
CA ASN A 35 -11.81 -6.66 7.18
C ASN A 35 -11.78 -6.64 5.65
N VAL A 36 -12.92 -6.45 4.98
CA VAL A 36 -12.99 -6.44 3.51
C VAL A 36 -12.13 -5.32 2.92
N LYS A 37 -12.24 -4.10 3.44
CA LYS A 37 -11.44 -2.97 2.97
C LYS A 37 -9.96 -3.12 3.32
N GLY A 38 -9.65 -3.59 4.53
CA GLY A 38 -8.27 -3.83 4.94
C GLY A 38 -7.58 -4.83 4.02
N TRP A 39 -8.20 -5.99 3.79
CA TRP A 39 -7.68 -6.99 2.87
C TRP A 39 -7.60 -6.53 1.42
N MET A 40 -8.52 -5.68 0.96
CA MET A 40 -8.46 -5.09 -0.37
C MET A 40 -7.22 -4.19 -0.53
N PHE A 41 -6.96 -3.27 0.41
CA PHE A 41 -5.76 -2.42 0.35
C PHE A 41 -4.47 -3.22 0.45
N ILE A 42 -4.43 -4.22 1.34
CA ILE A 42 -3.29 -5.14 1.47
C ILE A 42 -3.07 -5.90 0.16
N GLY A 43 -4.12 -6.49 -0.40
CA GLY A 43 -4.05 -7.29 -1.62
C GLY A 43 -3.54 -6.47 -2.81
N VAL A 44 -4.08 -5.27 -3.02
CA VAL A 44 -3.59 -4.36 -4.08
C VAL A 44 -2.13 -3.97 -3.83
N SER A 45 -1.75 -3.69 -2.59
CA SER A 45 -0.35 -3.35 -2.25
C SER A 45 0.60 -4.51 -2.52
N VAL A 46 0.20 -5.75 -2.22
CA VAL A 46 1.00 -6.95 -2.52
C VAL A 46 1.14 -7.16 -4.02
N ILE A 47 0.08 -6.97 -4.80
CA ILE A 47 0.13 -7.08 -6.27
C ILE A 47 1.12 -6.05 -6.85
N LEU A 48 1.05 -4.80 -6.41
CA LEU A 48 1.98 -3.75 -6.83
C LEU A 48 3.42 -4.05 -6.41
N PHE A 49 3.61 -4.60 -5.20
CA PHE A 49 4.93 -5.01 -4.71
C PHE A 49 5.52 -6.14 -5.56
N ILE A 50 4.75 -7.17 -5.89
CA ILE A 50 5.20 -8.26 -6.77
C ILE A 50 5.56 -7.72 -8.15
N ALA A 51 4.69 -6.90 -8.74
CA ALA A 51 4.93 -6.28 -10.03
C ALA A 51 6.23 -5.45 -10.00
N PHE A 52 6.46 -4.67 -8.96
CA PHE A 52 7.69 -3.89 -8.79
C PHE A 52 8.95 -4.76 -8.85
N PHE A 53 8.97 -5.90 -8.14
CA PHE A 53 10.14 -6.80 -8.15
C PHE A 53 10.35 -7.51 -9.49
N ILE A 54 9.29 -7.81 -10.23
CA ILE A 54 9.39 -8.38 -11.58
C ILE A 54 10.11 -7.37 -12.48
N TYR A 55 9.56 -6.16 -12.62
CA TYR A 55 10.15 -5.14 -13.51
C TYR A 55 11.54 -4.67 -13.06
N ILE A 56 11.81 -4.64 -11.74
CA ILE A 56 13.17 -4.40 -11.23
C ILE A 56 14.11 -5.52 -11.64
N GLY A 57 13.68 -6.79 -11.54
CA GLY A 57 14.48 -7.94 -11.95
C GLY A 57 14.86 -7.85 -13.42
N ASP A 58 13.90 -7.48 -14.27
CA ASP A 58 14.09 -7.31 -15.72
C ASP A 58 15.04 -6.16 -16.08
N ILE A 59 15.29 -5.23 -15.16
CA ILE A 59 16.30 -4.17 -15.32
C ILE A 59 17.65 -4.59 -14.73
N ILE A 60 17.67 -5.09 -13.49
CA ILE A 60 18.90 -5.39 -12.77
C ILE A 60 19.64 -6.56 -13.41
N ALA A 61 18.94 -7.60 -13.86
CA ALA A 61 19.57 -8.79 -14.43
C ALA A 61 20.45 -8.46 -15.66
N PRO A 62 19.94 -7.78 -16.72
CA PRO A 62 20.78 -7.44 -17.88
C PRO A 62 21.88 -6.44 -17.53
N VAL A 63 21.60 -5.45 -16.68
CA VAL A 63 22.61 -4.46 -16.23
C VAL A 63 23.76 -5.16 -15.49
N SER A 64 23.43 -6.03 -14.53
CA SER A 64 24.40 -6.80 -13.76
C SER A 64 25.24 -7.70 -14.68
N SER A 65 24.60 -8.39 -15.62
CA SER A 65 25.30 -9.23 -16.60
C SER A 65 26.27 -8.44 -17.48
N ALA A 66 25.87 -7.26 -17.97
CA ALA A 66 26.72 -6.39 -18.78
C ALA A 66 27.95 -5.90 -17.99
N LEU A 67 27.73 -5.43 -16.76
CA LEU A 67 28.80 -4.94 -15.88
C LEU A 67 29.78 -6.05 -15.51
N MET A 68 29.30 -7.26 -15.20
CA MET A 68 30.16 -8.41 -14.93
C MET A 68 30.99 -8.84 -16.15
N ALA A 69 30.47 -8.62 -17.35
CA ALA A 69 31.19 -8.84 -18.60
C ALA A 69 32.14 -7.69 -18.98
N GLY A 70 32.23 -6.63 -18.17
CA GLY A 70 33.04 -5.44 -18.47
C GLY A 70 32.51 -4.61 -19.65
N ARG A 71 31.22 -4.75 -19.97
CA ARG A 71 30.54 -4.00 -21.04
C ARG A 71 29.62 -2.94 -20.44
N GLU A 72 29.38 -1.89 -21.22
CA GLU A 72 28.36 -0.90 -20.87
C GLU A 72 26.96 -1.52 -21.01
N PRO A 73 26.04 -1.31 -20.05
CA PRO A 73 24.66 -1.75 -20.17
C PRO A 73 23.97 -1.07 -21.36
N GLU A 74 23.27 -1.86 -22.18
CA GLU A 74 22.50 -1.34 -23.30
C GLU A 74 21.18 -0.74 -22.80
N ILE A 75 20.97 0.55 -23.08
CA ILE A 75 19.70 1.23 -22.85
C ILE A 75 18.89 1.12 -24.14
N ASN A 76 18.08 0.08 -24.23
CA ASN A 76 17.17 -0.17 -25.35
C ASN A 76 15.71 0.20 -24.99
N ASP A 77 14.80 0.05 -25.96
CA ASP A 77 13.39 0.39 -25.77
C ASP A 77 12.72 -0.45 -24.66
N GLU A 78 13.09 -1.73 -24.55
CA GLU A 78 12.60 -2.64 -23.51
C GLU A 78 13.02 -2.20 -22.10
N PHE A 79 14.29 -1.81 -21.92
CA PHE A 79 14.78 -1.22 -20.68
C PHE A 79 13.98 0.04 -20.31
N MET A 80 13.75 0.93 -21.28
CA MET A 80 12.98 2.16 -21.05
C MET A 80 11.51 1.88 -20.74
N GLU A 81 10.92 0.84 -21.32
CA GLU A 81 9.55 0.40 -21.00
C GLU A 81 9.46 -0.12 -19.56
N ASN A 82 10.42 -0.94 -19.13
CA ASN A 82 10.48 -1.44 -17.75
C ASN A 82 10.66 -0.31 -16.73
N VAL A 83 11.50 0.68 -17.04
CA VAL A 83 11.66 1.88 -16.19
C VAL A 83 10.35 2.66 -16.08
N LYS A 84 9.63 2.86 -17.19
CA LYS A 84 8.31 3.52 -17.17
C LYS A 84 7.29 2.72 -16.37
N ALA A 85 7.28 1.40 -16.52
CA ALA A 85 6.40 0.50 -15.76
C ALA A 85 6.63 0.63 -14.25
N ILE A 86 7.89 0.67 -13.80
CA ILE A 86 8.23 0.95 -12.40
C ILE A 86 7.68 2.32 -11.97
N GLY A 87 7.83 3.35 -12.81
CA GLY A 87 7.27 4.68 -12.55
C GLY A 87 5.76 4.63 -12.31
N TYR A 88 5.00 3.92 -13.15
CA TYR A 88 3.57 3.73 -12.98
C TYR A 88 3.20 2.90 -11.76
N ILE A 89 3.98 1.86 -11.43
CA ILE A 89 3.76 1.03 -10.24
C ILE A 89 3.97 1.85 -8.97
N LEU A 90 5.04 2.64 -8.90
CA LEU A 90 5.31 3.53 -7.77
C LEU A 90 4.24 4.61 -7.64
N GLY A 91 3.83 5.22 -8.76
CA GLY A 91 2.73 6.19 -8.78
C GLY A 91 1.41 5.59 -8.32
N GLY A 92 1.07 4.39 -8.81
CA GLY A 92 -0.12 3.64 -8.39
C GLY A 92 -0.06 3.25 -6.92
N GLY A 93 1.10 2.80 -6.42
CA GLY A 93 1.34 2.50 -5.02
C GLY A 93 1.14 3.71 -4.12
N LEU A 94 1.65 4.87 -4.52
CA LEU A 94 1.44 6.13 -3.80
C LEU A 94 -0.05 6.50 -3.74
N LEU A 95 -0.79 6.35 -4.84
CA LEU A 95 -2.23 6.62 -4.88
C LEU A 95 -3.01 5.69 -3.96
N VAL A 96 -2.70 4.39 -3.97
CA VAL A 96 -3.32 3.40 -3.09
C VAL A 96 -3.00 3.72 -1.62
N TRP A 97 -1.76 4.09 -1.32
CA TRP A 97 -1.33 4.47 0.02
C TRP A 97 -2.06 5.73 0.54
N LEU A 98 -2.15 6.78 -0.27
CA LEU A 98 -2.89 8.00 0.06
C LEU A 98 -4.39 7.71 0.23
N ALA A 99 -4.98 6.90 -0.66
CA ALA A 99 -6.39 6.52 -0.57
C ALA A 99 -6.68 5.76 0.73
N ALA A 100 -5.81 4.82 1.11
CA ALA A 100 -5.94 4.09 2.37
C ALA A 100 -5.88 5.04 3.58
N LEU A 101 -4.91 5.97 3.59
CA LEU A 101 -4.76 6.95 4.66
C LEU A 101 -5.99 7.85 4.82
N VAL A 102 -6.45 8.43 3.71
CA VAL A 102 -7.64 9.31 3.73
C VAL A 102 -8.87 8.56 4.23
N ASP A 103 -9.10 7.33 3.75
CA ASP A 103 -10.25 6.53 4.19
C ASP A 103 -10.18 6.21 5.69
N VAL A 104 -9.00 5.85 6.22
CA VAL A 104 -8.81 5.61 7.65
C VAL A 104 -9.02 6.87 8.50
N ILE A 105 -8.55 8.04 8.04
CA ILE A 105 -8.79 9.31 8.74
C ILE A 105 -10.29 9.59 8.83
N ILE A 106 -11.04 9.38 7.73
CA ILE A 106 -12.49 9.57 7.70
C ILE A 106 -13.18 8.62 8.68
N ILE A 107 -12.80 7.34 8.68
CA ILE A 107 -13.35 6.33 9.58
C ILE A 107 -13.04 6.69 11.05
N GLY A 108 -11.79 7.03 11.36
CA GLY A 108 -11.35 7.42 12.70
C GLY A 108 -12.11 8.64 13.23
N LYS A 109 -12.27 9.69 12.41
CA LYS A 109 -13.06 10.87 12.79
C LYS A 109 -14.54 10.55 13.04
N ARG A 110 -15.14 9.65 12.26
CA ARG A 110 -16.53 9.20 12.46
C ARG A 110 -16.71 8.42 13.76
N ILE A 111 -15.76 7.55 14.09
CA ILE A 111 -15.77 6.78 15.35
C ILE A 111 -15.64 7.74 16.54
N ASN A 112 -14.69 8.68 16.49
CA ASN A 112 -14.46 9.63 17.59
C ASN A 112 -15.68 10.53 17.86
N ARG A 113 -16.40 10.96 16.81
CA ARG A 113 -17.65 11.72 16.95
C ARG A 113 -18.78 10.93 17.62
N LYS A 114 -18.87 9.61 17.38
CA LYS A 114 -19.90 8.75 17.98
C LYS A 114 -19.56 8.34 19.42
N GLY A 115 -18.27 8.19 19.74
CA GLY A 115 -17.80 7.83 21.08
C GLY A 115 -17.89 8.95 22.12
N GLY A 116 -18.05 10.22 21.70
CA GLY A 116 -18.17 11.38 22.59
C GLY A 116 -19.61 11.79 22.93
N GLN A 117 -20.63 11.00 22.56
CA GLN A 117 -22.04 11.25 22.86
C GLN A 117 -22.63 10.27 23.89
N GLY A 118 -21.78 9.55 24.62
CA GLY A 118 -22.17 8.57 25.65
C GLY A 118 -21.72 8.96 27.04
#